data_AF-A0AB73BWB3-F1
#
_entry.id   AF-A0AB73BWB3-F1
#
_cell.length_a   1.000
_cell.length_b   1.000
_cell.length_c   1.000
_cell.angle_alpha   90.00
_cell.angle_beta   90.00
_cell.angle_gamma   90.00
#
_symmetry.space_group_name_H-M   'P 1'
#
loop_
_entity.id
_entity.type
_entity.pdbx_description
1 polymer ?
#
loop_
_entity_poly.entity_id
_entity_poly.type
_entity_poly.pdbx_seq_one_letter_code
_entity_poly.pdbx_strand_id
1 'polypeptide(L)'
;MKKRNKILFFTISIFLLFIFYVNSYADEKTSTFPTEMTITIGKEEYTLFCKLDEFLKNGWKLSERRFNMDPTRTEYWYEVRYTLSCKENGTKLIPWGTAIRTLEKNGSYLEVEIENRSDTIAKIEDSTVEGILILSKHIKEEVKLKNGLSLQNFKVEELWKDGNPQKYLFSEGWTVSPTDYLEELGCFVEYFHRAVEQRPQEATFYYDEKDRLFGIRIYNGVGGNQVE
;
A
#
# COMPACT_ATOMS: atom_id res chain seq x y z
N MET A 1 -53.27 24.65 -28.24
CA MET A 1 -52.67 23.30 -27.99
C MET A 1 -51.20 23.15 -28.42
N LYS A 2 -50.72 23.75 -29.53
CA LYS A 2 -49.35 23.52 -30.04
C LYS A 2 -48.17 23.99 -29.16
N LYS A 3 -48.31 25.08 -28.38
CA LYS A 3 -47.22 25.60 -27.51
C LYS A 3 -46.96 24.74 -26.27
N ARG A 4 -48.03 24.22 -25.63
CA ARG A 4 -47.94 23.41 -24.40
C ARG A 4 -47.26 22.06 -24.65
N ASN A 5 -47.53 21.44 -25.81
CA ASN A 5 -46.89 20.19 -26.21
C ASN A 5 -45.39 20.36 -26.53
N LYS A 6 -44.97 21.52 -27.05
CA LYS A 6 -43.54 21.82 -27.28
C LYS A 6 -42.76 21.97 -25.98
N ILE A 7 -43.35 22.62 -24.97
CA ILE A 7 -42.71 22.77 -23.65
C ILE A 7 -42.60 21.41 -22.97
N LEU A 8 -43.65 20.59 -23.02
CA LEU A 8 -43.64 19.24 -22.45
C LEU A 8 -42.60 18.33 -23.11
N PHE A 9 -42.47 18.41 -24.44
CA PHE A 9 -41.47 17.65 -25.18
C PHE A 9 -40.04 18.11 -24.85
N PHE A 10 -39.83 19.41 -24.65
CA PHE A 10 -38.55 19.97 -24.26
C PHE A 10 -38.14 19.55 -22.83
N THR A 11 -39.08 19.56 -21.87
CA THR A 11 -38.81 19.09 -20.50
C THR A 11 -38.53 17.58 -20.44
N ILE A 12 -39.23 16.76 -21.22
CA ILE A 12 -38.97 15.32 -21.30
C ILE A 12 -37.59 15.07 -21.93
N SER A 13 -37.21 15.83 -22.96
CA SER A 13 -35.90 15.70 -23.61
C SER A 13 -34.74 16.06 -22.67
N ILE A 14 -34.90 17.11 -21.85
CA ILE A 14 -33.90 17.47 -20.82
C ILE A 14 -33.81 16.39 -19.75
N PHE A 15 -34.93 15.83 -19.32
CA PHE A 15 -34.95 14.78 -18.30
C PHE A 15 -34.30 13.49 -18.80
N LEU A 16 -34.54 13.12 -20.07
CA LEU A 16 -33.87 11.98 -20.71
C LEU A 16 -32.37 12.22 -20.88
N LEU A 17 -31.95 13.42 -21.28
CA LEU A 17 -30.53 13.79 -21.34
C LEU A 17 -29.88 13.75 -19.95
N PHE A 18 -30.60 14.15 -18.90
CA PHE A 18 -30.12 14.07 -17.52
C PHE A 18 -29.99 12.61 -17.06
N ILE A 19 -30.95 11.73 -17.37
CA ILE A 19 -30.85 10.29 -17.07
C ILE A 19 -29.70 9.65 -17.85
N PHE A 20 -29.52 9.97 -19.13
CA PHE A 20 -28.38 9.49 -19.92
C PHE A 20 -27.05 10.01 -19.38
N TYR A 21 -26.99 11.28 -18.96
CA TYR A 21 -25.81 11.85 -18.32
C TYR A 21 -25.49 11.14 -17.01
N VAL A 22 -26.46 10.98 -16.11
CA VAL A 22 -26.32 10.26 -14.83
C VAL A 22 -25.93 8.80 -15.05
N ASN A 23 -26.52 8.12 -16.04
CA ASN A 23 -26.15 6.74 -16.38
C ASN A 23 -24.75 6.65 -17.00
N SER A 24 -24.33 7.59 -17.85
CA SER A 24 -22.94 7.64 -18.34
C SER A 24 -21.94 7.92 -17.23
N TYR A 25 -22.34 8.73 -16.24
CA TYR A 25 -21.55 9.02 -15.04
C TYR A 25 -21.52 7.83 -14.06
N ALA A 26 -22.53 6.96 -14.10
CA ALA A 26 -22.60 5.74 -13.32
C ALA A 26 -21.81 4.59 -13.97
N ASP A 27 -21.81 4.48 -15.31
CA ASP A 27 -21.01 3.50 -16.05
C ASP A 27 -19.49 3.79 -15.95
N GLU A 28 -19.09 5.06 -15.84
CA GLU A 28 -17.68 5.44 -15.57
C GLU A 28 -17.17 5.04 -14.16
N LYS A 29 -18.05 4.54 -13.28
CA LYS A 29 -17.68 4.09 -11.92
C LYS A 29 -17.57 2.58 -11.74
N THR A 30 -17.50 1.81 -12.81
CA THR A 30 -16.78 0.52 -12.71
C THR A 30 -15.29 0.79 -12.89
N SER A 31 -14.72 1.43 -11.87
CA SER A 31 -13.28 1.65 -11.77
C SER A 31 -12.61 0.27 -11.79
N THR A 32 -12.05 -0.08 -12.95
CA THR A 32 -11.20 -1.26 -13.16
C THR A 32 -9.77 -0.94 -12.73
N PHE A 33 -9.59 -0.25 -11.60
CA PHE A 33 -8.28 -0.16 -10.99
C PHE A 33 -7.96 -1.55 -10.41
N PRO A 34 -6.79 -2.14 -10.69
CA PRO A 34 -6.40 -3.39 -10.05
C PRO A 34 -6.48 -3.17 -8.54
N THR A 35 -7.25 -3.98 -7.83
CA THR A 35 -7.75 -3.67 -6.48
C THR A 35 -6.65 -3.67 -5.41
N GLU A 36 -5.49 -4.24 -5.70
CA GLU A 36 -4.47 -4.60 -4.70
C GLU A 36 -3.06 -4.31 -5.23
N MET A 37 -2.13 -3.99 -4.32
CA MET A 37 -0.71 -3.84 -4.71
C MET A 37 -0.02 -5.19 -4.62
N THR A 38 0.59 -5.58 -5.74
CA THR A 38 1.34 -6.83 -5.86
C THR A 38 2.84 -6.55 -5.87
N ILE A 39 3.55 -7.32 -5.06
CA ILE A 39 5.01 -7.32 -4.97
C ILE A 39 5.55 -8.74 -5.17
N THR A 40 6.59 -8.85 -5.96
CA THR A 40 7.35 -10.08 -6.15
C THR A 40 8.63 -10.01 -5.31
N ILE A 41 8.90 -11.05 -4.54
CA ILE A 41 10.18 -11.24 -3.84
C ILE A 41 10.80 -12.52 -4.38
N GLY A 42 11.88 -12.39 -5.15
CA GLY A 42 12.48 -13.51 -5.86
C GLY A 42 11.52 -14.12 -6.88
N LYS A 43 10.96 -15.29 -6.55
CA LYS A 43 9.99 -16.01 -7.40
C LYS A 43 8.57 -15.98 -6.85
N GLU A 44 8.39 -15.48 -5.62
CA GLU A 44 7.09 -15.48 -4.95
C GLU A 44 6.40 -14.14 -5.16
N GLU A 45 5.09 -14.19 -5.43
CA GLU A 45 4.24 -13.02 -5.60
C GLU A 45 3.30 -12.89 -4.41
N TYR A 46 3.19 -11.68 -3.87
CA TYR A 46 2.33 -11.33 -2.74
C TYR A 46 1.46 -10.15 -3.13
N THR A 47 0.15 -10.31 -2.94
CA THR A 47 -0.83 -9.28 -3.24
C THR A 47 -1.44 -8.79 -1.93
N LEU A 48 -1.20 -7.53 -1.57
CA LEU A 48 -1.67 -6.97 -0.31
C LEU A 48 -3.08 -6.39 -0.47
N PHE A 49 -4.08 -6.80 0.31
CA PHE A 49 -4.02 -7.56 1.58
C PHE A 49 -3.99 -9.08 1.42
N CYS A 50 -3.07 -9.75 2.11
CA CYS A 50 -3.01 -11.20 2.13
C CYS A 50 -3.02 -11.76 3.55
N LYS A 51 -3.26 -13.07 3.70
CA LYS A 51 -3.06 -13.73 4.99
C LYS A 51 -1.57 -13.89 5.28
N LEU A 52 -1.17 -13.72 6.54
CA LEU A 52 0.23 -13.98 6.94
C LEU A 52 0.66 -15.41 6.58
N ASP A 53 -0.27 -16.37 6.66
CA ASP A 53 -0.09 -17.75 6.22
C ASP A 53 0.46 -17.90 4.78
N GLU A 54 0.21 -16.97 3.87
CA GLU A 54 0.79 -17.00 2.52
C GLU A 54 2.31 -16.82 2.54
N PHE A 55 2.82 -15.93 3.40
CA PHE A 55 4.26 -15.82 3.64
C PHE A 55 4.81 -17.09 4.29
N LEU A 56 4.10 -17.63 5.29
CA LEU A 56 4.54 -18.83 6.01
C LEU A 56 4.63 -20.06 5.09
N LYS A 57 3.64 -20.25 4.22
CA LYS A 57 3.64 -21.30 3.17
C LYS A 57 4.80 -21.15 2.20
N ASN A 58 5.21 -19.92 1.91
CA ASN A 58 6.35 -19.61 1.06
C ASN A 58 7.70 -19.66 1.81
N GLY A 59 7.74 -20.26 3.00
CA GLY A 59 8.96 -20.55 3.75
C GLY A 59 9.49 -19.38 4.58
N TRP A 60 8.72 -18.30 4.72
CA TRP A 60 9.00 -17.29 5.73
C TRP A 60 8.62 -17.80 7.11
N LYS A 61 9.27 -17.28 8.14
CA LYS A 61 8.88 -17.50 9.53
C LYS A 61 8.91 -16.19 10.31
N LEU A 62 8.14 -16.13 11.39
CA LEU A 62 8.24 -15.05 12.36
C LEU A 62 9.65 -15.10 12.98
N SER A 63 10.40 -14.02 12.83
CA SER A 63 11.74 -13.87 13.39
C SER A 63 11.67 -13.64 14.90
N GLU A 64 12.56 -14.30 15.65
CA GLU A 64 12.77 -13.99 17.06
C GLU A 64 13.42 -12.61 17.27
N ARG A 65 14.17 -12.14 16.26
CA ARG A 65 14.80 -10.82 16.23
C ARG A 65 13.81 -9.77 15.70
N ARG A 66 13.71 -8.64 16.39
CA ARG A 66 13.04 -7.43 15.92
C ARG A 66 14.09 -6.48 15.34
N PHE A 67 13.88 -6.03 14.10
CA PHE A 67 14.84 -5.16 13.42
C PHE A 67 14.43 -3.68 13.38
N ASN A 68 13.20 -3.33 13.81
CA ASN A 68 12.64 -1.97 13.78
C ASN A 68 13.08 -1.21 12.51
N MET A 69 12.62 -1.68 11.35
CA MET A 69 13.25 -1.35 10.07
C MET A 69 12.89 0.04 9.54
N ASP A 70 11.74 0.60 9.93
CA ASP A 70 11.24 1.87 9.39
C ASP A 70 12.12 3.03 9.89
N PRO A 71 12.88 3.70 9.01
CA PRO A 71 13.78 4.80 9.40
C PRO A 71 13.01 6.02 9.93
N THR A 72 11.70 6.08 9.71
CA THR A 72 10.83 7.18 10.17
C THR A 72 10.25 6.94 11.57
N ARG A 73 10.52 5.78 12.18
CA ARG A 73 9.92 5.36 13.45
C ARG A 73 10.99 5.15 14.51
N THR A 74 10.66 5.57 15.73
CA THR A 74 11.52 5.35 16.90
C THR A 74 11.22 3.98 17.53
N GLU A 75 12.17 3.44 18.28
CA GLU A 75 11.96 2.21 19.06
C GLU A 75 10.75 2.32 20.00
N TYR A 76 10.56 3.48 20.63
CA TYR A 76 9.38 3.76 21.45
C TYR A 76 8.07 3.59 20.66
N TRP A 77 8.03 4.04 19.41
CA TRP A 77 6.84 3.88 18.56
C TRP A 77 6.50 2.40 18.33
N TYR A 78 7.52 1.56 18.08
CA TYR A 78 7.35 0.11 17.95
C TYR A 78 6.82 -0.54 19.24
N GLU A 79 7.39 -0.18 20.39
CA GLU A 79 6.98 -0.74 21.68
C GLU A 79 5.55 -0.35 22.06
N VAL A 80 5.13 0.89 21.79
CA VAL A 80 3.74 1.32 22.00
C VAL A 80 2.77 0.51 21.15
N ARG A 81 3.05 0.32 19.85
CA ARG A 81 2.18 -0.47 18.96
C ARG A 81 2.10 -1.92 19.40
N TYR A 82 3.23 -2.49 19.82
CA TYR A 82 3.27 -3.85 20.35
C TYR A 82 2.40 -3.99 21.60
N THR A 83 2.58 -3.12 22.60
CA THR A 83 1.91 -3.22 23.91
C THR A 83 0.40 -2.97 23.86
N LEU A 84 -0.07 -2.12 22.95
CA LEU A 84 -1.49 -1.79 22.83
C LEU A 84 -2.35 -2.92 22.26
N SER A 85 -1.82 -3.67 21.29
CA SER A 85 -2.61 -4.62 20.51
C SER A 85 -2.27 -6.09 20.76
N CYS A 86 -1.05 -6.38 21.24
CA CYS A 86 -0.63 -7.76 21.46
C CYS A 86 -1.10 -8.34 22.80
N LYS A 87 -1.43 -9.62 22.79
CA LYS A 87 -1.72 -10.46 23.97
C LYS A 87 -0.83 -11.69 23.96
N GLU A 88 -0.78 -12.39 25.10
CA GLU A 88 -0.07 -13.66 25.26
C GLU A 88 1.37 -13.60 24.72
N ASN A 89 2.14 -12.64 25.25
CA ASN A 89 3.54 -12.40 24.87
C ASN A 89 3.74 -12.17 23.36
N GLY A 90 2.77 -11.55 22.69
CA GLY A 90 2.90 -11.20 21.28
C GLY A 90 2.55 -12.31 20.32
N THR A 91 1.89 -13.39 20.76
CA THR A 91 1.42 -14.47 19.88
C THR A 91 -0.01 -14.25 19.39
N LYS A 92 -0.77 -13.37 20.06
CA LYS A 92 -2.16 -13.05 19.70
C LYS A 92 -2.40 -11.57 19.58
N LEU A 93 -3.42 -11.20 18.82
CA LEU A 93 -3.90 -9.84 18.63
C LEU A 93 -5.33 -9.69 19.13
N ILE A 94 -5.61 -8.57 19.80
CA ILE A 94 -6.98 -8.16 20.10
C ILE A 94 -7.78 -7.91 18.81
N PRO A 95 -9.12 -7.88 18.86
CA PRO A 95 -9.95 -7.47 17.72
C PRO A 95 -9.49 -6.14 17.15
N TRP A 96 -9.30 -6.06 15.83
CA TRP A 96 -8.82 -4.88 15.11
C TRP A 96 -7.45 -4.35 15.60
N GLY A 97 -6.72 -5.18 16.34
CA GLY A 97 -5.38 -4.90 16.82
C GLY A 97 -4.37 -5.06 15.70
N THR A 98 -3.30 -4.26 15.77
CA THR A 98 -2.21 -4.28 14.79
C THR A 98 -0.89 -4.65 15.45
N ALA A 99 -0.01 -5.31 14.70
CA ALA A 99 1.32 -5.65 15.15
C ALA A 99 2.31 -5.47 14.02
N ILE A 100 3.53 -5.10 14.39
CA ILE A 100 4.66 -5.10 13.48
C ILE A 100 5.52 -6.30 13.82
N ARG A 101 5.87 -7.09 12.81
CA ARG A 101 6.69 -8.29 12.95
C ARG A 101 7.78 -8.31 11.89
N THR A 102 8.90 -8.90 12.23
CA THR A 102 9.91 -9.25 11.25
C THR A 102 9.64 -10.67 10.75
N LEU A 103 9.60 -10.86 9.44
CA LEU A 103 9.67 -12.17 8.81
C LEU A 103 11.10 -12.44 8.37
N GLU A 104 11.53 -13.70 8.49
CA GLU A 104 12.83 -14.16 8.02
C GLU A 104 12.73 -15.37 7.09
N LYS A 105 13.58 -15.41 6.06
CA LYS A 105 13.70 -16.51 5.10
C LYS A 105 15.12 -16.50 4.54
N ASN A 106 15.86 -17.61 4.65
CA ASN A 106 17.21 -17.76 4.06
C ASN A 106 18.22 -16.63 4.41
N GLY A 107 18.07 -16.00 5.58
CA GLY A 107 18.88 -14.85 6.00
C GLY A 107 18.50 -13.53 5.34
N SER A 108 17.38 -13.49 4.62
CA SER A 108 16.64 -12.29 4.28
C SER A 108 15.62 -11.97 5.37
N TYR A 109 15.33 -10.68 5.55
CA TYR A 109 14.41 -10.16 6.54
C TYR A 109 13.55 -9.07 5.91
N LEU A 110 12.26 -9.06 6.26
CA LEU A 110 11.35 -7.97 5.94
C LEU A 110 10.47 -7.66 7.15
N GLU A 111 9.95 -6.46 7.21
CA GLU A 111 9.00 -6.04 8.22
C GLU A 111 7.59 -6.11 7.64
N VAL A 112 6.64 -6.64 8.41
CA VAL A 112 5.22 -6.69 8.06
C VAL A 112 4.39 -5.99 9.12
N GLU A 113 3.41 -5.22 8.65
CA GLU A 113 2.31 -4.71 9.45
C GLU A 113 1.14 -5.68 9.32
N ILE A 114 0.70 -6.21 10.45
CA ILE A 114 -0.30 -7.27 10.54
C ILE A 114 -1.48 -6.74 11.34
N GLU A 115 -2.69 -6.94 10.82
CA GLU A 115 -3.95 -6.56 11.45
C GLU A 115 -4.83 -7.79 11.70
N ASN A 116 -5.41 -7.88 12.88
CA ASN A 116 -6.49 -8.81 13.17
C ASN A 116 -7.84 -8.21 12.77
N ARG A 117 -8.30 -8.49 11.56
CA ARG A 117 -9.60 -8.04 11.03
C ARG A 117 -10.81 -8.87 11.51
N SER A 118 -10.73 -9.43 12.71
CA SER A 118 -11.85 -10.17 13.31
C SER A 118 -12.33 -9.50 14.59
N ASP A 119 -13.58 -9.77 14.96
CA ASP A 119 -14.19 -9.28 16.20
C ASP A 119 -13.73 -10.08 17.44
N THR A 120 -12.78 -11.01 17.27
CA THR A 120 -12.27 -11.88 18.33
C THR A 120 -10.76 -11.82 18.44
N ILE A 121 -10.20 -12.30 19.55
CA ILE A 121 -8.74 -12.45 19.67
C ILE A 121 -8.28 -13.53 18.69
N ALA A 122 -7.34 -13.19 17.81
CA ALA A 122 -6.79 -14.10 16.81
C ALA A 122 -5.30 -14.36 17.04
N LYS A 123 -4.80 -15.50 16.55
CA LYS A 123 -3.35 -15.72 16.43
C LYS A 123 -2.78 -14.82 15.35
N ILE A 124 -1.50 -14.48 15.48
CA ILE A 124 -0.82 -13.65 14.50
C ILE A 124 -0.75 -14.33 13.13
N GLU A 125 -0.55 -15.64 13.11
CA GLU A 125 -0.47 -16.46 11.89
C GLU A 125 -1.77 -16.41 11.06
N ASP A 126 -2.91 -16.22 11.72
CA ASP A 126 -4.24 -16.15 11.07
C ASP A 126 -4.62 -14.73 10.63
N SER A 127 -3.78 -13.74 10.96
CA SER A 127 -4.05 -12.32 10.74
C SER A 127 -3.66 -11.88 9.32
N THR A 128 -4.07 -10.66 8.97
CA THR A 128 -3.92 -10.10 7.61
C THR A 128 -2.68 -9.21 7.56
N VAL A 129 -1.84 -9.37 6.55
CA VAL A 129 -0.74 -8.43 6.26
C VAL A 129 -1.30 -7.26 5.46
N GLU A 130 -1.13 -6.05 6.00
CA GLU A 130 -1.61 -4.79 5.41
C GLU A 130 -0.50 -3.90 4.88
N GLY A 131 0.71 -4.10 5.38
CA GLY A 131 1.88 -3.37 4.94
C GLY A 131 3.11 -4.24 5.01
N ILE A 132 4.06 -3.94 4.15
CA ILE A 132 5.39 -4.53 4.18
C ILE A 132 6.43 -3.43 4.00
N LEU A 133 7.56 -3.59 4.67
CA LEU A 133 8.75 -2.78 4.47
C LEU A 133 9.92 -3.70 4.19
N ILE A 134 10.61 -3.44 3.08
CA ILE A 134 11.76 -4.20 2.64
C ILE A 134 12.92 -3.25 2.44
N LEU A 135 14.04 -3.54 3.10
CA LEU A 135 15.29 -2.81 2.93
C LEU A 135 16.29 -3.67 2.16
N SER A 136 16.93 -3.07 1.16
CA SER A 136 17.98 -3.68 0.32
C SER A 136 19.07 -4.39 1.13
N LYS A 137 19.52 -3.80 2.24
CA LYS A 137 20.51 -4.40 3.16
C LYS A 137 20.06 -5.69 3.86
N HIS A 138 18.76 -5.97 3.87
CA HIS A 138 18.14 -7.08 4.58
C HIS A 138 17.48 -8.09 3.64
N ILE A 139 17.42 -7.85 2.34
CA ILE A 139 16.81 -8.76 1.36
C ILE A 139 17.88 -9.22 0.37
N LYS A 140 17.96 -10.53 0.12
CA LYS A 140 18.90 -11.11 -0.85
C LYS A 140 18.27 -11.25 -2.22
N GLU A 141 16.98 -11.55 -2.24
CA GLU A 141 16.20 -11.72 -3.44
C GLU A 141 15.87 -10.36 -4.09
N GLU A 142 15.72 -10.37 -5.40
CA GLU A 142 15.22 -9.20 -6.12
C GLU A 142 13.77 -8.92 -5.73
N VAL A 143 13.44 -7.65 -5.53
CA VAL A 143 12.11 -7.21 -5.11
C VAL A 143 11.52 -6.35 -6.22
N LYS A 144 10.36 -6.74 -6.75
CA LYS A 144 9.70 -6.03 -7.85
C LYS A 144 8.27 -5.69 -7.53
N LEU A 145 7.82 -4.53 -7.98
CA LEU A 145 6.41 -4.23 -8.15
C LEU A 145 5.90 -4.86 -9.45
N LYS A 146 4.58 -5.09 -9.54
CA LYS A 146 3.91 -5.67 -10.73
C LYS A 146 4.20 -4.93 -12.04
N ASN A 147 4.38 -3.62 -11.96
CA ASN A 147 4.73 -2.75 -13.10
C ASN A 147 6.19 -2.90 -13.57
N GLY A 148 6.98 -3.79 -12.94
CA GLY A 148 8.37 -4.07 -13.28
C GLY A 148 9.41 -3.26 -12.50
N LEU A 149 8.99 -2.28 -11.69
CA LEU A 149 9.92 -1.50 -10.86
C LEU A 149 10.61 -2.39 -9.84
N SER A 150 11.94 -2.36 -9.82
CA SER A 150 12.76 -3.22 -8.96
C SER A 150 13.47 -2.40 -7.90
N LEU A 151 13.36 -2.78 -6.63
CA LEU A 151 14.05 -2.12 -5.51
C LEU A 151 15.56 -2.02 -5.76
N GLN A 152 16.15 -3.00 -6.42
CA GLN A 152 17.59 -3.05 -6.66
C GLN A 152 18.02 -2.28 -7.92
N ASN A 153 17.10 -1.98 -8.83
CA ASN A 153 17.43 -1.40 -10.13
C ASN A 153 16.71 -0.07 -10.44
N PHE A 154 15.80 0.39 -9.58
CA PHE A 154 15.03 1.60 -9.80
C PHE A 154 15.93 2.83 -9.73
N LYS A 155 15.72 3.75 -10.66
CA LYS A 155 16.46 4.99 -10.81
C LYS A 155 15.49 6.16 -10.77
N VAL A 156 15.65 7.02 -9.78
CA VAL A 156 14.77 8.16 -9.57
C VAL A 156 14.80 9.13 -10.74
N GLU A 157 15.94 9.22 -11.45
CA GLU A 157 16.08 10.14 -12.59
C GLU A 157 15.20 9.74 -13.77
N GLU A 158 14.76 8.48 -13.85
CA GLU A 158 13.77 8.03 -14.85
C GLU A 158 12.39 8.65 -14.63
N LEU A 159 12.12 9.20 -13.43
CA LEU A 159 10.91 9.96 -13.10
C LEU A 159 11.05 11.45 -13.43
N TRP A 160 12.27 11.95 -13.65
CA TRP A 160 12.52 13.37 -13.83
C TRP A 160 12.49 13.72 -15.31
N LYS A 161 11.58 14.62 -15.69
CA LYS A 161 11.59 15.22 -17.03
C LYS A 161 12.16 16.63 -16.93
N ASP A 162 13.13 16.93 -17.79
CA ASP A 162 13.74 18.25 -17.89
C ASP A 162 14.34 18.74 -16.54
N GLY A 163 14.85 17.81 -15.72
CA GLY A 163 15.55 18.11 -14.46
C GLY A 163 14.66 18.58 -13.30
N ASN A 164 13.34 18.43 -13.39
CA ASN A 164 12.42 18.78 -12.31
C ASN A 164 11.62 17.56 -11.85
N PRO A 165 11.43 17.34 -10.53
CA PRO A 165 10.53 16.31 -10.03
C PRO A 165 9.09 16.69 -10.42
N GLN A 166 8.46 15.90 -11.29
CA GLN A 166 7.08 16.15 -11.71
C GLN A 166 6.13 15.12 -11.11
N LYS A 167 4.92 15.59 -10.79
CA LYS A 167 3.79 14.72 -10.45
C LYS A 167 3.31 14.03 -11.74
N TYR A 168 3.84 12.85 -12.02
CA TYR A 168 3.34 12.03 -13.13
C TYR A 168 2.25 11.06 -12.67
N LEU A 169 1.33 10.81 -13.59
CA LEU A 169 0.53 9.59 -13.58
C LEU A 169 1.46 8.45 -14.02
N PHE A 170 1.86 7.62 -13.07
CA PHE A 170 2.53 6.36 -13.30
C PHE A 170 1.49 5.32 -13.77
N SER A 171 1.91 4.30 -14.53
CA SER A 171 1.05 3.27 -15.10
C SER A 171 -0.03 2.81 -14.10
N GLU A 172 -1.29 2.67 -14.53
CA GLU A 172 -2.43 2.26 -13.68
C GLU A 172 -2.98 3.34 -12.71
N GLY A 173 -2.70 4.62 -12.94
CA GLY A 173 -3.36 5.73 -12.21
C GLY A 173 -2.67 6.15 -10.90
N TRP A 174 -1.42 5.73 -10.71
CA TRP A 174 -0.58 6.10 -9.57
C TRP A 174 -0.06 7.54 -9.70
N THR A 175 -0.08 8.30 -8.62
CA THR A 175 0.43 9.69 -8.57
C THR A 175 1.69 9.74 -7.71
N VAL A 176 2.74 10.36 -8.24
CA VAL A 176 3.97 10.62 -7.48
C VAL A 176 3.83 11.91 -6.67
N SER A 177 4.18 11.85 -5.40
CA SER A 177 4.39 13.01 -4.54
C SER A 177 5.88 13.13 -4.20
N PRO A 178 6.61 14.05 -4.84
CA PRO A 178 8.01 14.28 -4.51
C PRO A 178 8.13 14.85 -3.09
N THR A 179 9.22 14.52 -2.39
CA THR A 179 9.57 15.14 -1.10
C THR A 179 11.02 15.60 -1.09
N ASP A 180 11.34 16.44 -0.10
CA ASP A 180 12.68 16.96 0.12
C ASP A 180 13.52 16.00 0.99
N TYR A 181 14.84 16.18 0.97
CA TYR A 181 15.76 15.46 1.86
C TYR A 181 15.52 15.82 3.32
N LEU A 182 15.29 14.79 4.13
CA LEU A 182 15.07 14.90 5.57
C LEU A 182 16.41 14.62 6.27
N GLU A 183 17.18 15.68 6.51
CA GLU A 183 18.53 15.59 7.11
C GLU A 183 18.54 14.79 8.43
N GLU A 184 17.53 15.00 9.28
CA GLU A 184 17.38 14.29 10.56
C GLU A 184 17.19 12.77 10.39
N LEU A 185 16.66 12.34 9.24
CA LEU A 185 16.41 10.93 8.91
C LEU A 185 17.47 10.33 7.99
N GLY A 186 18.41 11.14 7.49
CA GLY A 186 19.46 10.71 6.55
C GLY A 186 18.93 10.19 5.21
N CYS A 187 17.69 10.54 4.82
CA CYS A 187 17.05 10.05 3.60
C CYS A 187 15.99 11.03 3.07
N PHE A 188 15.68 10.95 1.78
CA PHE A 188 14.44 11.48 1.21
C PHE A 188 13.51 10.34 0.81
N VAL A 189 12.24 10.68 0.61
CA VAL A 189 11.19 9.69 0.43
C VAL A 189 10.33 10.02 -0.79
N GLU A 190 10.08 9.05 -1.66
CA GLU A 190 9.10 9.24 -2.73
C GLU A 190 7.86 8.41 -2.48
N TYR A 191 6.70 9.09 -2.53
CA TYR A 191 5.42 8.45 -2.31
C TYR A 191 4.67 8.32 -3.62
N PHE A 192 4.31 7.11 -3.96
CA PHE A 192 3.38 6.78 -5.02
C PHE A 192 2.07 6.49 -4.33
N HIS A 193 1.02 7.23 -4.67
CA HIS A 193 -0.30 6.96 -4.14
C HIS A 193 -1.34 6.91 -5.23
N ARG A 194 -2.36 6.08 -5.02
CA ARG A 194 -3.61 6.16 -5.78
C ARG A 194 -4.78 6.12 -4.82
N ALA A 195 -5.82 6.88 -5.14
CA ALA A 195 -7.07 6.81 -4.41
C ALA A 195 -7.85 5.58 -4.89
N VAL A 196 -7.91 4.54 -4.06
CA VAL A 196 -8.82 3.41 -4.25
C VAL A 196 -9.95 3.60 -3.24
N GLU A 197 -11.19 3.74 -3.70
CA GLU A 197 -12.36 3.85 -2.82
C GLU A 197 -12.21 4.92 -1.71
N GLN A 198 -11.65 6.09 -2.06
CA GLN A 198 -11.37 7.20 -1.14
C GLN A 198 -10.26 6.96 -0.10
N ARG A 199 -9.44 5.92 -0.26
CA ARG A 199 -8.30 5.64 0.62
C ARG A 199 -6.99 5.53 -0.17
N PRO A 200 -5.86 5.98 0.40
CA PRO A 200 -4.59 5.91 -0.29
C PRO A 200 -4.03 4.48 -0.21
N GLN A 201 -3.78 3.88 -1.36
CA GLN A 201 -2.75 2.84 -1.45
C GLN A 201 -1.43 3.55 -1.69
N GLU A 202 -0.39 3.13 -0.99
CA GLU A 202 0.88 3.84 -0.95
C GLU A 202 2.04 2.88 -1.20
N ALA A 203 2.91 3.23 -2.14
CA ALA A 203 4.27 2.72 -2.20
C ALA A 203 5.22 3.87 -1.86
N THR A 204 6.09 3.62 -0.90
CA THR A 204 7.05 4.59 -0.38
C THR A 204 8.45 4.07 -0.68
N PHE A 205 9.23 4.84 -1.43
CA PHE A 205 10.62 4.51 -1.75
C PHE A 205 11.55 5.37 -0.89
N TYR A 206 12.57 4.75 -0.30
CA TYR A 206 13.53 5.41 0.58
C TYR A 206 14.89 5.50 -0.08
N TYR A 207 15.43 6.71 -0.18
CA TYR A 207 16.70 6.99 -0.84
C TYR A 207 17.69 7.63 0.12
N ASP A 208 18.97 7.27 0.02
CA ASP A 208 20.01 7.85 0.85
C ASP A 208 20.45 9.24 0.35
N GLU A 209 21.40 9.85 1.06
CA GLU A 209 21.98 11.17 0.71
C GLU A 209 22.62 11.24 -0.70
N LYS A 210 22.82 10.10 -1.37
CA LYS A 210 23.43 9.99 -2.71
C LYS A 210 22.42 9.53 -3.76
N ASP A 211 21.13 9.71 -3.48
CA ASP A 211 20.02 9.30 -4.34
C ASP A 211 19.96 7.79 -4.61
N ARG A 212 20.59 6.96 -3.76
CA ARG A 212 20.56 5.50 -3.92
C ARG A 212 19.33 4.94 -3.23
N LEU A 213 18.46 4.29 -4.00
CA LEU A 213 17.32 3.56 -3.46
C LEU A 213 17.80 2.44 -2.52
N PHE A 214 17.28 2.43 -1.30
CA PHE A 214 17.63 1.40 -0.32
C PHE A 214 16.44 0.71 0.33
N GLY A 215 15.22 1.23 0.18
CA GLY A 215 14.04 0.62 0.78
C GLY A 215 12.77 0.86 -0.01
N ILE A 216 11.82 -0.06 0.11
CA ILE A 216 10.45 0.09 -0.36
C ILE A 216 9.50 -0.31 0.77
N ARG A 217 8.52 0.54 1.07
CA ARG A 217 7.36 0.19 1.86
C ARG A 217 6.15 0.17 0.95
N ILE A 218 5.34 -0.86 1.11
CA ILE A 218 4.00 -0.90 0.56
C ILE A 218 3.06 -0.87 1.73
N TYR A 219 2.11 0.04 1.69
CA TYR A 219 1.07 0.14 2.69
C TYR A 219 -0.26 0.31 2.00
N ASN A 220 -1.20 -0.56 2.35
CA ASN A 220 -2.56 -0.47 1.86
C ASN A 220 -3.43 0.06 3.00
N GLY A 221 -3.75 1.35 2.99
CA GLY A 221 -4.48 2.04 4.04
C GLY A 221 -6.00 1.80 4.03
N VAL A 222 -6.48 0.57 3.78
CA VAL A 222 -7.91 0.23 3.93
C VAL A 222 -8.17 -0.05 5.41
N GLY A 223 -8.40 1.01 6.18
CA GLY A 223 -8.76 0.89 7.60
C GLY A 223 -10.02 0.01 7.80
N GLY A 224 -10.07 -0.74 8.89
CA GLY A 224 -11.09 -1.74 9.25
C GLY A 224 -12.56 -1.27 9.30
N ASN A 225 -13.10 -0.82 8.18
CA ASN A 225 -14.53 -0.81 7.91
C ASN A 225 -14.79 -1.85 6.83
N GLN A 226 -15.79 -2.68 7.12
CA GLN A 226 -16.17 -3.88 6.41
C GLN A 226 -16.13 -3.70 4.88
N VAL A 227 -15.45 -4.63 4.21
CA VAL A 227 -15.81 -4.99 2.85
C VAL A 227 -17.18 -5.67 2.97
N GLU A 228 -18.25 -4.94 2.63
CA GLU A 228 -19.56 -5.54 2.37
C GLU A 228 -19.54 -6.29 1.03
#